data_AF-I4F3C5-F1
#
_entry.id   AF-I4F3C5-F1
#
_cell.length_a   1.000
_cell.length_b   1.000
_cell.length_c   1.000
_cell.angle_alpha   90.00
_cell.angle_beta   90.00
_cell.angle_gamma   90.00
#
_symmetry.space_group_name_H-M   'P 1'
#
loop_
_entity.id
_entity.type
_entity.pdbx_description
1 polymer ?
#
loop_
_entity_poly.entity_id
_entity_poly.type
_entity_poly.pdbx_seq_one_letter_code
_entity_poly.pdbx_strand_id
1 'polypeptide(L)'
;MSEAAVAADEQDLRRLALSHWSAAARARVVTVTVTSDRAEVTMLVNGDYEYWQYYVHFDGAWHLTVEGNGPTWGWDDPRVIKW
;
A
#
# COMPACT_ATOMS: atom_id res chain seq x y z
N MET A 1 4.79 -15.66 -11.02
CA MET A 1 5.32 -14.35 -11.44
C MET A 1 6.84 -14.42 -11.39
N SER A 2 7.55 -13.70 -12.24
CA SER A 2 9.01 -13.60 -12.14
C SER A 2 9.39 -12.67 -10.99
N GLU A 3 10.61 -12.82 -10.46
CA GLU A 3 11.16 -11.90 -9.45
C GLU A 3 11.16 -10.45 -9.92
N ALA A 4 11.42 -10.22 -11.20
CA ALA A 4 11.37 -8.88 -11.82
C ALA A 4 9.96 -8.27 -11.81
N ALA A 5 8.91 -9.08 -11.96
CA ALA A 5 7.53 -8.59 -11.89
C ALA A 5 7.17 -8.17 -10.46
N VAL A 6 7.55 -8.98 -9.46
CA VAL A 6 7.37 -8.65 -8.04
C VAL A 6 8.08 -7.35 -7.68
N ALA A 7 9.33 -7.19 -8.11
CA ALA A 7 10.10 -5.97 -7.85
C ALA A 7 9.48 -4.72 -8.51
N ALA A 8 8.92 -4.87 -9.72
CA ALA A 8 8.22 -3.78 -10.40
C ALA A 8 6.93 -3.38 -9.67
N ASP A 9 6.13 -4.35 -9.23
CA ASP A 9 4.92 -4.11 -8.43
C ASP A 9 5.25 -3.39 -7.12
N GLU A 10 6.26 -3.85 -6.39
CA GLU A 10 6.69 -3.21 -5.14
C GLU A 10 7.16 -1.77 -5.37
N GLN A 11 7.87 -1.51 -6.46
CA GLN A 11 8.33 -0.17 -6.79
C GLN A 11 7.16 0.75 -7.15
N ASP A 12 6.19 0.27 -7.91
CA ASP A 12 5.02 1.06 -8.28
C ASP A 12 4.15 1.38 -7.06
N LEU A 13 3.89 0.40 -6.20
CA LEU A 13 3.17 0.57 -4.94
C LEU A 13 3.86 1.58 -4.01
N ARG A 14 5.19 1.52 -3.87
CA ARG A 14 5.96 2.53 -3.11
C ARG A 14 5.78 3.94 -3.66
N ARG A 15 5.83 4.08 -4.98
CA ARG A 15 5.64 5.36 -5.67
C ARG A 15 4.22 5.90 -5.47
N LEU A 16 3.21 5.05 -5.65
CA LEU A 16 1.81 5.40 -5.46
C LEU A 16 1.51 5.82 -4.02
N ALA A 17 2.01 5.06 -3.04
CA ALA A 17 1.77 5.33 -1.63
C ALA A 17 2.34 6.68 -1.16
N LEU A 18 3.45 7.11 -1.76
CA LEU A 18 4.08 8.40 -1.44
C LEU A 18 3.51 9.58 -2.24
N SER A 19 2.71 9.33 -3.29
CA SER A 19 2.38 10.34 -4.30
C SER A 19 1.51 11.51 -3.82
N HIS A 20 0.71 11.32 -2.77
CA HIS A 20 -0.17 12.35 -2.21
C HIS A 20 0.42 13.02 -0.95
N TRP A 21 1.59 12.56 -0.48
CA TRP A 21 2.25 13.15 0.68
C TRP A 21 3.20 14.28 0.27
N SER A 22 3.08 15.42 0.93
CA SER A 22 4.10 16.46 0.83
C SER A 22 5.42 16.00 1.47
N ALA A 23 6.55 16.55 1.03
CA ALA A 23 7.85 16.29 1.65
C ALA A 23 7.87 16.64 3.16
N ALA A 24 7.08 17.61 3.59
CA ALA A 24 6.96 18.01 5.00
C ALA A 24 6.36 16.91 5.88
N ALA A 25 5.54 16.02 5.30
CA ALA A 25 4.95 14.90 6.03
C ALA A 25 5.97 13.81 6.37
N ARG A 26 7.18 13.83 5.78
CA ARG A 26 8.24 12.82 6.03
C ARG A 26 7.72 11.38 5.92
N ALA A 27 6.75 11.16 5.03
CA ALA A 27 6.14 9.86 4.79
C ALA A 27 7.20 8.89 4.25
N ARG A 28 7.25 7.68 4.82
CA ARG A 28 8.13 6.61 4.35
C ARG A 28 7.40 5.28 4.37
N VAL A 29 7.60 4.49 3.32
CA VAL A 29 7.09 3.12 3.25
C VAL A 29 7.94 2.22 4.12
N VAL A 30 7.31 1.49 5.03
CA VAL A 30 7.94 0.51 5.92
C VAL A 30 7.87 -0.88 5.28
N THR A 31 6.66 -1.35 4.96
CA THR A 31 6.45 -2.62 4.27
C THR A 31 5.61 -2.45 3.02
N VAL A 32 5.85 -3.33 2.05
CA VAL A 32 4.93 -3.61 0.95
C VAL A 32 4.67 -5.11 1.00
N THR A 33 3.41 -5.52 0.96
CA THR A 33 3.04 -6.93 0.92
C THR A 33 2.04 -7.14 -0.18
N VAL A 34 2.42 -7.95 -1.17
CA VAL A 34 1.60 -8.23 -2.36
C VAL A 34 1.05 -9.64 -2.25
N THR A 35 -0.24 -9.81 -2.50
CA THR A 35 -0.93 -11.11 -2.58
C THR A 35 -1.84 -11.12 -3.79
N SER A 36 -1.38 -11.77 -4.87
CA SER A 36 -2.09 -11.82 -6.16
C SER A 36 -2.40 -10.41 -6.70
N ASP A 37 -3.66 -10.00 -6.69
CA ASP A 37 -4.18 -8.74 -7.20
C ASP A 37 -4.38 -7.70 -6.09
N ARG A 38 -3.75 -7.89 -4.94
CA ARG A 38 -3.93 -7.06 -3.74
C ARG A 38 -2.60 -6.70 -3.14
N ALA A 39 -2.54 -5.53 -2.54
CA ALA A 39 -1.38 -5.14 -1.77
C ALA A 39 -1.73 -4.29 -0.57
N GLU A 40 -0.97 -4.48 0.49
CA GLU A 40 -0.88 -3.57 1.60
C GLU A 40 0.47 -2.83 1.56
N VAL A 41 0.41 -1.52 1.78
CA VAL A 41 1.58 -0.68 2.02
C VAL A 41 1.44 -0.08 3.41
N THR A 42 2.37 -0.38 4.31
CA THR A 42 2.45 0.28 5.63
C THR A 42 3.46 1.41 5.58
N MET A 43 3.18 2.48 6.32
CA MET A 43 3.93 3.71 6.28
C MET A 43 4.09 4.31 7.67
N LEU A 44 5.13 5.11 7.82
CA LEU A 44 5.26 6.06 8.91
C LEU A 44 5.19 7.47 8.34
N VAL A 45 4.27 8.26 8.86
CA VAL A 45 3.99 9.65 8.48
C VAL A 45 4.28 10.54 9.68
N ASN A 46 4.72 11.78 9.45
CA ASN A 46 5.03 12.77 10.48
C ASN A 46 5.99 12.29 11.58
N GLY A 47 6.89 11.36 11.27
CA GLY A 47 7.84 10.77 12.21
C GLY A 47 7.55 9.30 12.48
N ASP A 48 6.52 9.03 13.28
CA ASP A 48 6.18 7.70 13.81
C ASP A 48 4.67 7.39 13.74
N TYR A 49 3.88 8.23 13.05
CA TYR A 49 2.46 7.99 12.89
C TYR A 49 2.23 6.83 11.91
N GLU A 50 1.69 5.73 12.42
CA GLU A 50 1.39 4.54 11.63
C GLU A 50 0.21 4.78 10.69
N TYR A 51 0.44 4.45 9.42
CA TYR A 51 -0.53 4.59 8.36
C TYR A 51 -0.46 3.36 7.44
N TRP A 52 -1.57 3.03 6.80
CA TRP A 52 -1.63 1.93 5.86
C TRP A 52 -2.53 2.27 4.67
N GLN A 53 -2.20 1.67 3.53
CA GLN A 53 -2.92 1.81 2.28
C GLN A 53 -3.11 0.47 1.63
N TYR A 54 -4.34 0.20 1.20
CA TYR A 54 -4.71 -1.02 0.52
C TYR A 54 -5.00 -0.74 -0.95
N TYR A 55 -4.39 -1.55 -1.81
CA TYR A 55 -4.46 -1.46 -3.25
C TYR A 55 -5.04 -2.72 -3.86
N VAL A 56 -5.78 -2.55 -4.97
CA VAL A 56 -6.22 -3.64 -5.84
C VAL A 56 -5.63 -3.43 -7.23
N HIS A 57 -5.09 -4.49 -7.83
CA HIS A 57 -4.58 -4.49 -9.20
C HIS A 57 -5.69 -4.91 -10.15
N PHE A 58 -6.22 -3.95 -10.91
CA PHE A 58 -7.19 -4.20 -11.97
C PHE A 58 -6.92 -3.29 -13.15
N ASP A 59 -7.35 -3.70 -14.34
CA ASP A 59 -7.12 -2.95 -15.59
C ASP A 59 -5.64 -2.58 -15.85
N GLY A 60 -4.72 -3.44 -15.38
CA GLY A 60 -3.28 -3.28 -15.59
C GLY A 60 -2.58 -2.27 -14.69
N ALA A 61 -3.24 -1.78 -13.62
CA ALA A 61 -2.64 -0.85 -12.66
C ALA A 61 -3.10 -1.11 -11.22
N TRP A 62 -2.32 -0.59 -10.27
CA TRP A 62 -2.66 -0.58 -8.84
C TRP A 62 -3.53 0.62 -8.48
N HIS A 63 -4.63 0.37 -7.78
CA HIS A 63 -5.60 1.40 -7.38
C HIS A 63 -5.78 1.42 -5.86
N LEU A 64 -5.57 2.58 -5.26
CA LEU A 64 -5.87 2.80 -3.84
C LEU A 64 -7.37 2.60 -3.62
N THR A 65 -7.74 1.72 -2.70
CA THR A 65 -9.13 1.38 -2.39
C THR A 65 -9.53 1.90 -1.01
N VAL A 66 -8.66 1.75 -0.01
CA VAL A 66 -8.89 2.23 1.35
C VAL A 66 -7.57 2.54 2.04
N GLU A 67 -7.61 3.49 2.97
CA GLU A 67 -6.47 3.92 3.76
C GLU A 67 -6.89 4.28 5.18
N GLY A 68 -5.96 4.22 6.11
CA GLY A 68 -6.27 4.48 7.50
C GLY A 68 -5.05 4.59 8.41
N ASN A 69 -5.34 4.99 9.64
CA ASN A 69 -4.34 5.14 10.70
C ASN A 69 -4.28 3.86 11.55
N GLY A 70 -3.13 3.64 12.18
CA GLY A 70 -2.95 2.56 13.14
C GLY A 70 -2.74 1.18 12.49
N PRO A 71 -2.86 0.09 13.26
CA PRO A 71 -2.63 -1.25 12.73
C PRO A 71 -3.76 -1.65 11.76
N THR A 72 -3.36 -2.15 10.62
CA THR A 72 -4.21 -2.88 9.69
C THR A 72 -4.58 -4.26 10.24
N TRP A 73 -5.81 -4.72 10.00
CA TRP A 73 -6.26 -6.06 10.38
C TRP A 73 -7.05 -6.68 9.23
N GLY A 74 -6.70 -7.89 8.84
CA GLY A 74 -7.43 -8.67 7.83
C GLY A 74 -7.45 -8.04 6.44
N TRP A 75 -6.42 -7.31 6.04
CA TRP A 75 -6.30 -6.70 4.71
C TRP A 75 -6.28 -7.76 3.58
N ASP A 76 -5.83 -8.96 3.91
CA ASP A 76 -5.81 -10.13 3.04
C ASP A 76 -7.20 -10.79 2.91
N ASP A 77 -8.14 -10.50 3.81
CA ASP A 77 -9.52 -10.99 3.75
C ASP A 77 -10.41 -10.05 2.91
N PRO A 78 -10.87 -10.48 1.71
CA PRO A 78 -11.82 -9.72 0.88
C PRO A 78 -13.09 -9.26 1.60
N ARG A 79 -13.47 -9.91 2.70
CA ARG A 79 -14.71 -9.67 3.42
C ARG A 79 -14.58 -8.63 4.53
N VAL A 80 -13.34 -8.28 4.91
CA VAL A 80 -13.05 -7.24 5.92
C VAL A 80 -13.06 -5.87 5.26
N ILE A 81 -12.62 -5.78 4.01
CA ILE A 81 -12.73 -4.59 3.17
C ILE A 81 -14.11 -4.58 2.51
N LYS A 82 -15.15 -4.35 3.32
CA LYS A 82 -16.52 -4.20 2.82
C LYS A 82 -16.79 -2.75 2.41
N TRP A 83 -17.16 -2.62 1.15
CA TRP A 83 -17.60 -1.46 0.39
C TRP A 83 -18.79 -0.73 1.02
#